data_AF-A0A971E781-F1
#
_entry.id   AF-A0A971E781-F1
#
_cell.length_a   1.000
_cell.length_b   1.000
_cell.length_c   1.000
_cell.angle_alpha   90.00
_cell.angle_beta   90.00
_cell.angle_gamma   90.00
#
_symmetry.space_group_name_H-M   'P 1'
#
loop_
_entity.id
_entity.type
_entity.pdbx_description
1 polymer ?
#
loop_
_entity_poly.entity_id
_entity_poly.type
_entity_poly.pdbx_seq_one_letter_code
_entity_poly.pdbx_strand_id
1 'polypeptide(L)'
;MNIIDALKEAALGSCSLVLQVLFILIPVMILLQIIEELGIAHRLSRMLGRVTRLFSMSDEAAMPLLVGIVFGITYGAGVIIDASSSGKLTKQECFVLAVFLSICHALVEDTLLFASLGASGWILVLGRLVLAILLTFAVVKWQIRAHSPVAGTQHPARTNAS
;
A
#
# COMPACT_ATOMS: atom_id res chain seq x y z
N MET A 1 40.00 -2.46 23.75
CA MET A 1 39.31 -1.95 22.54
C MET A 1 39.39 -0.43 22.58
N ASN A 2 40.07 0.23 21.65
CA ASN A 2 40.06 1.70 21.63
C ASN A 2 38.73 2.20 21.09
N ILE A 3 38.25 3.34 21.60
CA ILE A 3 37.03 4.01 21.12
C ILE A 3 37.09 4.29 19.61
N ILE A 4 38.28 4.60 19.09
CA ILE A 4 38.52 4.86 17.66
C ILE A 4 38.30 3.59 16.82
N ASP A 5 38.65 2.41 17.33
CA ASP A 5 38.49 1.14 16.61
C ASP A 5 37.02 0.73 16.59
N ALA A 6 36.31 0.88 17.73
CA ALA A 6 34.88 0.67 17.79
C ALA A 6 34.10 1.61 16.85
N LEU A 7 34.54 2.87 16.71
CA LEU A 7 33.92 3.84 15.80
C LEU A 7 34.16 3.48 14.32
N LYS A 8 35.38 3.04 13.97
CA LYS A 8 35.71 2.61 12.61
C LYS A 8 34.94 1.36 12.22
N GLU A 9 34.83 0.39 13.12
CA GLU A 9 34.14 -0.87 12.88
C GLU A 9 32.63 -0.67 12.73
N ALA A 10 32.03 0.20 13.56
CA ALA A 10 30.63 0.59 13.42
C ALA A 10 30.36 1.35 12.11
N ALA A 11 31.25 2.26 11.70
CA ALA A 11 31.11 3.02 10.45
C ALA A 11 31.24 2.12 9.21
N LEU A 12 32.23 1.22 9.19
CA LEU A 12 32.44 0.28 8.10
C LEU A 12 31.31 -0.75 8.01
N GLY A 13 30.84 -1.27 9.15
CA GLY A 13 29.69 -2.18 9.20
C GLY A 13 28.42 -1.51 8.68
N SER A 14 28.13 -0.28 9.12
CA SER A 14 26.95 0.47 8.66
C SER A 14 27.01 0.79 7.17
N CYS A 15 28.18 1.19 6.66
CA CYS A 15 28.40 1.46 5.24
C CYS A 15 28.14 0.21 4.38
N SER A 16 28.66 -0.95 4.81
CA SER A 16 28.45 -2.22 4.12
C SER A 16 26.98 -2.62 4.07
N LEU A 17 26.24 -2.41 5.16
CA LEU A 17 24.80 -2.72 5.23
C LEU A 17 23.99 -1.82 4.28
N VAL A 18 24.28 -0.51 4.25
CA VAL A 18 23.61 0.42 3.34
C VAL A 18 23.85 0.02 1.88
N LEU A 19 25.09 -0.32 1.52
CA LEU A 19 25.41 -0.78 0.16
C LEU A 19 24.67 -2.08 -0.20
N GLN A 20 24.58 -3.03 0.73
CA GLN A 20 23.87 -4.28 0.53
C GLN A 20 22.37 -4.05 0.29
N VAL A 21 21.71 -3.23 1.13
CA VAL A 21 20.29 -2.89 0.97
C VAL A 21 20.06 -2.15 -0.34
N LEU A 22 20.93 -1.19 -0.69
CA LEU A 22 20.81 -0.43 -1.93
C LEU A 22 20.92 -1.33 -3.17
N PHE A 23 21.86 -2.27 -3.15
CA PHE A 23 22.06 -3.22 -4.25
C PHE A 23 20.86 -4.16 -4.45
N ILE A 24 20.05 -4.40 -3.40
CA ILE A 24 18.82 -5.20 -3.48
C ILE A 24 17.63 -4.32 -3.89
N LEU A 25 17.49 -3.12 -3.30
CA LEU A 25 16.34 -2.25 -3.53
C LEU A 25 16.31 -1.67 -4.94
N ILE A 26 17.45 -1.20 -5.48
CA ILE A 26 17.51 -0.62 -6.82
C ILE A 26 16.95 -1.58 -7.90
N PRO A 27 17.42 -2.82 -8.04
CA PRO A 27 16.89 -3.72 -9.07
C PRO A 27 15.43 -4.11 -8.82
N VAL A 28 15.02 -4.26 -7.55
CA VAL A 28 13.62 -4.54 -7.21
C VAL A 28 12.72 -3.37 -7.60
N MET A 29 13.11 -2.13 -7.30
CA MET A 29 12.38 -0.92 -7.70
C MET A 29 12.26 -0.79 -9.20
N ILE A 30 13.36 -0.99 -9.94
CA ILE A 30 13.35 -0.95 -11.42
C ILE A 30 12.41 -2.03 -11.97
N LEU A 31 12.48 -3.25 -11.44
CA LEU A 31 11.61 -4.35 -11.88
C LEU A 31 10.13 -4.05 -11.61
N LEU A 32 9.83 -3.56 -10.41
CA LEU A 32 8.48 -3.14 -10.06
C LEU A 32 8.01 -2.05 -11.03
N GLN A 33 8.78 -0.99 -11.23
CA GLN A 33 8.46 0.10 -12.17
C GLN A 33 8.07 -0.43 -13.57
N ILE A 34 8.84 -1.38 -14.10
CA ILE A 34 8.57 -2.02 -15.39
C ILE A 34 7.23 -2.79 -15.35
N ILE A 35 6.95 -3.53 -14.27
CA ILE A 35 5.67 -4.25 -14.10
C ILE A 35 4.47 -3.30 -14.10
N GLU A 36 4.61 -2.12 -13.48
CA GLU A 36 3.57 -1.08 -13.49
C GLU A 36 3.33 -0.55 -14.90
N GLU A 37 4.40 -0.19 -15.62
CA GLU A 37 4.33 0.33 -16.99
C GLU A 37 3.74 -0.68 -17.98
N LEU A 38 3.98 -1.98 -17.77
CA LEU A 38 3.37 -3.06 -18.56
C LEU A 38 1.86 -3.22 -18.32
N GLY A 39 1.26 -2.49 -17.39
CA GLY A 39 -0.17 -2.54 -17.07
C GLY A 39 -0.62 -3.84 -16.41
N ILE A 40 0.33 -4.65 -15.91
CA ILE A 40 0.04 -5.91 -15.21
C ILE A 40 -0.76 -5.61 -13.94
N ALA A 41 -0.42 -4.54 -13.24
CA ALA A 41 -1.17 -4.07 -12.08
C ALA A 41 -2.65 -3.80 -12.41
N HIS A 42 -2.91 -3.18 -13.57
CA HIS A 42 -4.28 -2.92 -14.01
C HIS A 42 -5.09 -4.20 -14.28
N ARG A 43 -4.42 -5.29 -14.65
CA ARG A 43 -5.06 -6.61 -14.81
C ARG A 43 -5.34 -7.26 -13.46
N LEU A 44 -4.41 -7.14 -12.51
CA LEU A 44 -4.51 -7.71 -11.17
C LEU A 44 -5.56 -6.98 -10.30
N SER A 45 -5.76 -5.68 -10.51
CA SER A 45 -6.72 -4.89 -9.74
C SER A 45 -8.16 -5.39 -9.90
N ARG A 46 -8.55 -5.90 -11.07
CA ARG A 46 -9.86 -6.56 -11.25
C ARG A 46 -10.05 -7.78 -10.37
N MET A 47 -8.99 -8.52 -10.05
CA MET A 47 -9.07 -9.64 -9.11
C MET A 47 -9.27 -9.13 -7.68
N LEU A 48 -8.61 -8.00 -7.35
CA LEU A 48 -8.74 -7.31 -6.06
C LEU A 48 -10.09 -6.60 -5.88
N GLY A 49 -10.88 -6.38 -6.93
CA GLY A 49 -12.24 -5.84 -6.80
C GLY A 49 -13.14 -6.67 -5.86
N ARG A 50 -12.92 -7.99 -5.75
CA ARG A 50 -13.63 -8.79 -4.74
C ARG A 50 -13.18 -8.51 -3.31
N VAL A 51 -11.89 -8.18 -3.14
CA VAL A 51 -11.29 -7.87 -1.84
C VAL A 51 -11.73 -6.48 -1.38
N THR A 52 -11.80 -5.49 -2.26
CA THR A 52 -12.28 -4.14 -1.91
C THR A 52 -13.74 -4.16 -1.46
N ARG A 53 -14.58 -4.99 -2.09
CA ARG A 53 -15.97 -5.20 -1.64
C ARG A 53 -16.07 -5.77 -0.22
N LEU A 54 -15.11 -6.60 0.21
CA LEU A 54 -15.06 -7.11 1.59
C LEU A 54 -14.85 -5.97 2.61
N PHE A 55 -14.13 -4.91 2.21
CA PHE A 55 -13.90 -3.71 3.01
C PHE A 55 -14.96 -2.63 2.81
N SER A 56 -16.10 -2.94 2.18
CA SER A 56 -17.18 -2.00 1.86
C SER A 56 -16.74 -0.82 0.97
N MET A 57 -15.80 -1.07 0.07
CA MET A 57 -15.28 -0.08 -0.87
C MET A 57 -15.73 -0.39 -2.29
N SER A 58 -15.72 0.62 -3.15
CA SER A 58 -16.01 0.50 -4.56
C SER A 58 -14.91 -0.26 -5.31
N ASP A 59 -15.20 -0.66 -6.56
CA ASP A 59 -14.22 -1.35 -7.40
C ASP A 59 -13.07 -0.41 -7.82
N GLU A 60 -13.30 0.91 -7.80
CA GLU A 60 -12.32 1.95 -8.09
C GLU A 60 -11.19 1.99 -7.04
N ALA A 61 -11.44 1.52 -5.81
CA ALA A 61 -10.43 1.44 -4.76
C ALA A 61 -9.39 0.33 -5.01
N ALA A 62 -9.67 -0.61 -5.93
CA ALA A 62 -8.83 -1.80 -6.13
C ALA A 62 -7.47 -1.46 -6.75
N MET A 63 -7.42 -0.47 -7.65
CA MET A 63 -6.17 0.03 -8.22
C MET A 63 -5.25 0.65 -7.16
N PRO A 64 -5.66 1.70 -6.42
CA PRO A 64 -4.79 2.28 -5.40
C PRO A 64 -4.41 1.30 -4.28
N LEU A 65 -5.32 0.39 -3.91
CA LEU A 65 -5.01 -0.68 -2.95
C LEU A 65 -3.88 -1.59 -3.46
N LEU A 66 -3.99 -2.09 -4.69
CA LEU A 66 -2.98 -2.94 -5.30
C LEU A 66 -1.64 -2.22 -5.40
N VAL A 67 -1.66 -0.99 -5.94
CA VAL A 67 -0.45 -0.20 -6.15
C VAL A 67 0.23 0.05 -4.81
N GLY A 68 -0.52 0.40 -3.76
CA GLY A 68 0.05 0.59 -2.42
C GLY A 68 0.67 -0.67 -1.82
N ILE A 69 0.03 -1.83 -1.99
CA ILE A 69 0.55 -3.12 -1.48
C ILE A 69 1.84 -3.51 -2.21
N VAL A 70 1.89 -3.35 -3.53
CA VAL A 70 3.01 -3.85 -4.35
C VAL A 70 4.16 -2.85 -4.41
N PHE A 71 3.86 -1.57 -4.62
CA PHE A 71 4.83 -0.50 -4.89
C PHE A 71 5.07 0.43 -3.71
N GLY A 72 4.33 0.26 -2.62
CA GLY A 72 4.48 1.08 -1.44
C GLY A 72 3.55 2.28 -1.39
N ILE A 73 3.55 2.93 -0.22
CA ILE A 73 2.58 3.96 0.12
C ILE A 73 2.79 5.25 -0.67
N THR A 74 4.01 5.57 -1.08
CA THR A 74 4.32 6.76 -1.89
C THR A 74 3.61 6.70 -3.24
N TYR A 75 3.73 5.57 -3.94
CA TYR A 75 3.00 5.31 -5.19
C TYR A 75 1.50 5.19 -4.94
N GLY A 76 1.09 4.39 -3.95
CA GLY A 76 -0.31 4.20 -3.60
C GLY A 76 -1.01 5.52 -3.28
N ALA A 77 -0.38 6.42 -2.52
CA ALA A 77 -0.92 7.73 -2.17
C ALA A 77 -1.13 8.62 -3.40
N GLY A 78 -0.22 8.60 -4.38
CA GLY A 78 -0.40 9.31 -5.65
C GLY A 78 -1.66 8.84 -6.37
N VAL A 79 -1.88 7.53 -6.47
CA VAL A 79 -3.08 6.95 -7.10
C VAL A 79 -4.34 7.23 -6.29
N ILE A 80 -4.27 7.22 -4.95
CA ILE A 80 -5.41 7.59 -4.08
C ILE A 80 -5.80 9.05 -4.30
N ILE A 81 -4.82 9.96 -4.34
CA ILE A 81 -5.05 11.39 -4.53
C ILE A 81 -5.67 11.65 -5.91
N ASP A 82 -5.16 11.00 -6.96
CA ASP A 82 -5.71 11.10 -8.32
C ASP A 82 -7.16 10.60 -8.39
N ALA A 83 -7.43 9.42 -7.83
CA ALA A 83 -8.76 8.83 -7.81
C ALA A 83 -9.75 9.65 -6.95
N SER A 84 -9.29 10.20 -5.83
CA SER A 84 -10.10 11.09 -4.98
C SER A 84 -10.40 12.43 -5.65
N SER A 85 -9.41 13.01 -6.33
CA SER A 85 -9.57 14.30 -7.03
C SER A 85 -10.47 14.17 -8.26
N SER A 86 -10.47 12.99 -8.88
CA SER A 86 -11.37 12.63 -9.98
C SER A 86 -12.80 12.26 -9.53
N GLY A 87 -13.09 12.31 -8.23
CA GLY A 87 -14.41 11.96 -7.67
C GLY A 87 -14.75 10.46 -7.73
N LYS A 88 -13.77 9.60 -8.00
CA LYS A 88 -13.94 8.13 -8.07
C LYS A 88 -13.93 7.47 -6.70
N LEU A 89 -13.34 8.13 -5.70
CA LEU A 89 -13.27 7.65 -4.32
C LEU A 89 -13.90 8.66 -3.36
N THR A 90 -14.66 8.13 -2.40
CA THR A 90 -15.17 8.90 -1.27
C THR A 90 -14.09 9.12 -0.22
N LYS A 91 -14.27 10.15 0.63
CA LYS A 91 -13.35 10.39 1.77
C LYS A 91 -13.25 9.19 2.71
N GLN A 92 -14.33 8.44 2.86
CA GLN A 92 -14.37 7.24 3.70
C GLN A 92 -13.49 6.13 3.10
N GLU A 93 -13.55 5.94 1.79
CA GLU A 93 -12.71 4.96 1.10
C GLU A 93 -11.23 5.35 1.15
N CYS A 94 -10.90 6.63 0.93
CA CYS A 94 -9.53 7.11 1.08
C CYS A 94 -8.98 6.84 2.49
N PHE A 95 -9.80 7.02 3.53
CA PHE A 95 -9.40 6.72 4.91
C PHE A 95 -9.17 5.22 5.14
N VAL A 96 -10.07 4.37 4.67
CA VAL A 96 -9.92 2.90 4.78
C VAL A 96 -8.69 2.41 4.01
N LEU A 97 -8.42 2.96 2.82
CA LEU A 97 -7.19 2.69 2.06
C LEU A 97 -5.95 3.11 2.85
N ALA A 98 -5.95 4.32 3.42
CA ALA A 98 -4.82 4.82 4.20
C ALA A 98 -4.53 3.94 5.43
N VAL A 99 -5.57 3.52 6.16
CA VAL A 99 -5.43 2.61 7.31
C VAL A 99 -4.85 1.27 6.87
N PHE A 100 -5.40 0.65 5.84
CA PHE A 100 -4.93 -0.65 5.36
C PHE A 100 -3.47 -0.57 4.86
N LEU A 101 -3.17 0.40 4.00
CA LEU A 101 -1.84 0.59 3.43
C LEU A 101 -0.80 0.98 4.47
N SER A 102 -1.17 1.70 5.54
CA SER A 102 -0.22 2.00 6.62
C SER A 102 0.42 0.74 7.23
N ILE A 103 -0.31 -0.39 7.23
CA ILE A 103 0.14 -1.65 7.84
C ILE A 103 0.84 -2.55 6.81
N CYS A 104 0.32 -2.65 5.59
CA CYS A 104 0.78 -3.64 4.61
C CYS A 104 1.26 -3.06 3.27
N HIS A 105 1.63 -1.78 3.21
CA HIS A 105 2.30 -1.22 2.04
C HIS A 105 3.63 -1.93 1.76
N ALA A 106 4.07 -1.85 0.50
CA ALA A 106 5.37 -2.32 0.03
C ALA A 106 5.67 -3.79 0.37
N LEU A 107 4.64 -4.63 0.37
CA LEU A 107 4.71 -6.03 0.81
C LEU A 107 5.75 -6.84 0.03
N VAL A 108 5.96 -6.53 -1.26
CA VAL A 108 6.98 -7.18 -2.09
C VAL A 108 8.38 -6.71 -1.69
N GLU A 109 8.59 -5.40 -1.63
CA GLU A 109 9.87 -4.78 -1.29
C GLU A 109 10.34 -5.18 0.11
N ASP A 110 9.49 -4.99 1.12
CA ASP A 110 9.80 -5.30 2.51
C ASP A 110 10.14 -6.79 2.68
N THR A 111 9.36 -7.67 2.04
CA THR A 111 9.60 -9.13 2.14
C THR A 111 10.92 -9.52 1.49
N LEU A 112 11.27 -8.96 0.33
CA LEU A 112 12.54 -9.25 -0.34
C LEU A 112 13.74 -8.72 0.45
N LEU A 113 13.61 -7.52 1.02
CA LEU A 113 14.62 -6.92 1.87
C LEU A 113 14.86 -7.78 3.11
N PHE A 114 13.81 -8.12 3.86
CA PHE A 114 13.93 -8.92 5.07
C PHE A 114 14.34 -10.37 4.80
N ALA A 115 13.89 -10.97 3.70
CA ALA A 115 14.35 -12.29 3.30
C ALA A 115 15.86 -12.31 3.01
N SER A 116 16.37 -11.24 2.40
CA SER A 116 17.82 -11.08 2.14
C SER A 116 18.64 -10.89 3.43
N LEU A 117 17.99 -10.47 4.52
CA LEU A 117 18.59 -10.40 5.87
C LEU A 117 18.41 -11.70 6.67
N GLY A 118 17.87 -12.76 6.08
CA GLY A 118 17.69 -14.06 6.73
C GLY A 118 16.37 -14.22 7.51
N ALA A 119 15.44 -13.27 7.41
CA ALA A 119 14.14 -13.40 8.04
C ALA A 119 13.19 -14.30 7.21
N SER A 120 12.26 -14.97 7.88
CA SER A 120 11.22 -15.76 7.21
C SER A 120 10.18 -14.86 6.56
N GLY A 121 10.28 -14.67 5.24
CA GLY A 121 9.35 -13.82 4.47
C GLY A 121 7.88 -14.18 4.67
N TRP A 122 7.55 -15.48 4.79
CA TRP A 122 6.17 -15.93 5.01
C TRP A 122 5.52 -15.40 6.28
N ILE A 123 6.28 -15.35 7.39
CA ILE A 123 5.76 -14.86 8.67
C ILE A 123 5.51 -13.35 8.59
N LEU A 124 6.39 -12.61 7.90
CA LEU A 124 6.23 -11.17 7.70
C LEU A 124 5.00 -10.86 6.84
N VAL A 125 4.86 -11.55 5.71
CA VAL A 125 3.72 -11.35 4.81
C VAL A 125 2.41 -11.69 5.51
N LEU A 126 2.30 -12.89 6.09
CA LEU A 126 1.07 -13.35 6.75
C LEU A 126 0.74 -12.50 7.97
N GLY A 127 1.72 -12.20 8.82
CA GLY A 127 1.51 -11.38 10.00
C GLY A 127 0.98 -9.99 9.66
N ARG A 128 1.56 -9.33 8.65
CA ARG A 128 1.11 -8.01 8.20
C ARG A 128 -0.25 -8.06 7.53
N LEU A 129 -0.49 -9.07 6.69
CA LEU A 129 -1.77 -9.20 5.98
C LEU A 129 -2.91 -9.49 6.97
N VAL A 130 -2.72 -10.40 7.93
CA VAL A 130 -3.70 -10.69 8.97
C VAL A 130 -3.98 -9.46 9.83
N LEU A 131 -2.94 -8.77 10.29
CA LEU A 131 -3.09 -7.57 11.10
C LEU A 131 -3.81 -6.45 10.35
N ALA A 132 -3.43 -6.21 9.08
CA ALA A 132 -4.08 -5.23 8.22
C ALA A 132 -5.55 -5.55 8.00
N ILE A 133 -5.89 -6.80 7.65
CA ILE A 133 -7.28 -7.22 7.45
C ILE A 133 -8.09 -7.03 8.73
N LEU A 134 -7.59 -7.49 9.88
CA LEU A 134 -8.31 -7.40 11.16
C LEU A 134 -8.56 -5.95 11.59
N LEU A 135 -7.53 -5.10 11.53
CA LEU A 135 -7.66 -3.70 11.92
C LEU A 135 -8.56 -2.93 10.96
N THR A 136 -8.38 -3.10 9.65
CA THR A 136 -9.23 -2.44 8.66
C THR A 136 -10.68 -2.90 8.79
N PHE A 137 -10.94 -4.19 9.04
CA PHE A 137 -12.29 -4.68 9.29
C PHE A 137 -12.89 -4.11 10.58
N ALA A 138 -12.11 -4.00 11.65
CA ALA A 138 -12.53 -3.36 12.90
C ALA A 138 -12.88 -1.88 12.68
N VAL A 139 -12.06 -1.16 11.91
CA VAL A 139 -12.31 0.24 11.54
C VAL A 139 -13.56 0.38 10.69
N VAL A 140 -13.74 -0.44 9.65
CA VAL A 140 -14.94 -0.42 8.80
C VAL A 140 -16.19 -0.68 9.66
N LYS A 141 -16.17 -1.67 10.55
CA LYS A 141 -17.30 -1.93 11.47
C LYS A 141 -17.55 -0.79 12.45
N TRP A 142 -16.50 -0.19 12.99
CA TRP A 142 -16.62 0.94 13.91
C TRP A 142 -17.19 2.17 13.19
N GLN A 143 -16.76 2.40 11.95
CA GLN A 143 -17.22 3.51 11.11
C GLN A 143 -18.68 3.34 10.68
N ILE A 144 -19.10 2.13 10.30
CA ILE A 144 -20.52 1.82 10.03
C ILE A 144 -21.38 2.04 11.29
N ARG A 145 -20.83 1.75 12.47
CA ARG A 145 -21.55 1.92 13.75
C ARG A 145 -21.60 3.37 14.23
N ALA A 146 -20.58 4.17 13.91
CA ALA A 146 -20.52 5.60 14.21
C ALA A 146 -21.29 6.45 13.18
N HIS A 147 -21.45 5.96 11.96
CA HIS A 147 -22.21 6.61 10.89
C HIS A 147 -23.12 5.60 10.16
N SER A 148 -24.35 5.45 10.64
CA SER A 148 -25.46 5.00 9.79
C SER A 148 -25.90 6.13 8.85
N PRO A 149 -26.58 5.80 7.74
CA PRO A 149 -26.01 5.63 6.41
C PRO A 149 -25.49 6.96 5.81
N VAL A 150 -24.49 6.92 4.93
CA VAL A 150 -24.31 8.00 3.94
C VAL A 150 -25.38 7.80 2.86
N ALA A 151 -26.62 8.18 3.21
CA ALA A 151 -27.66 8.43 2.25
C ALA A 151 -27.34 9.77 1.56
N GLY A 152 -26.97 9.70 0.28
CA GLY A 152 -27.15 10.77 -0.69
C GLY A 152 -26.38 12.07 -0.45
N THR A 153 -25.27 12.22 -1.17
CA THR A 153 -25.18 13.38 -2.06
C THR A 153 -25.17 12.88 -3.48
N GLN A 154 -26.39 12.82 -4.02
CA GLN A 154 -26.64 13.00 -5.45
C GLN A 154 -25.70 14.07 -5.98
N HIS A 155 -24.99 13.80 -7.08
CA HIS A 155 -24.49 14.86 -7.92
C HIS A 155 -25.69 15.37 -8.74
N PRO A 156 -26.24 16.57 -8.48
CA PRO A 156 -27.34 17.06 -9.26
C PRO A 156 -26.82 17.60 -10.61
N ALA A 157 -27.48 17.15 -11.67
CA ALA A 157 -27.74 17.87 -12.92
C ALA A 157 -26.56 18.51 -13.67
N ARG A 158 -26.20 17.89 -14.79
CA ARG A 158 -26.17 18.62 -16.07
C ARG A 158 -26.99 17.87 -17.11
N THR A 159 -28.30 18.09 -17.05
CA THR A 159 -29.17 18.04 -18.23
C THR A 159 -29.00 19.34 -19.02
N ASN A 160 -29.26 19.24 -20.32
CA ASN A 160 -29.03 20.15 -21.43
C ASN A 160 -29.09 21.68 -21.19
N ALA A 161 -28.38 22.41 -22.07
CA ALA A 161 -28.88 23.61 -22.72
C ALA A 161 -28.09 23.82 -24.04
N SER A 162 -28.86 23.88 -25.14
CA SER A 162 -28.57 24.39 -26.50
C SER A 162 -27.43 23.77 -27.31
#